data_AF-A0A1Z9DPR8-F1
#
_entry.id   AF-A0A1Z9DPR8-F1
#
_cell.length_a   1.000
_cell.length_b   1.000
_cell.length_c   1.000
_cell.angle_alpha   90.00
_cell.angle_beta   90.00
_cell.angle_gamma   90.00
#
_symmetry.space_group_name_H-M   'P 1'
#
loop_
_entity.id
_entity.type
_entity.pdbx_description
1 polymer ?
#
loop_
_entity_poly.entity_id
_entity_poly.type
_entity_poly.pdbx_seq_one_letter_code
_entity_poly.pdbx_strand_id
1 'polypeptide(L)'
;MEVIALYVIAGTLGAMLFFAIGVAPTVFQALPAEQAGLFLRKLFPRYYLSLIIGSTAGGLLWLGTQPLASGVCLLIAVSTLWIRQWLVPQINALRDRELSGDVSAGEEFARLHRLSVTINLLQLLALLGMLIMA
;
A
#
# COMPACT_ATOMS: atom_id res chain seq x y z
N MET A 1 -15.29 -20.84 -4.59
CA MET A 1 -14.79 -19.47 -4.87
C MET A 1 -14.53 -18.70 -3.59
N GLU A 2 -15.42 -18.74 -2.60
CA GLU A 2 -15.27 -18.00 -1.33
C GLU A 2 -14.00 -18.34 -0.54
N VAL A 3 -13.71 -19.63 -0.33
CA VAL A 3 -12.46 -20.04 0.37
C VAL A 3 -11.21 -19.53 -0.35
N ILE A 4 -11.22 -19.54 -1.69
CA ILE A 4 -10.10 -19.02 -2.50
C ILE A 4 -9.99 -17.50 -2.32
N ALA A 5 -11.12 -16.78 -2.31
CA ALA A 5 -11.13 -15.33 -2.04
C ALA A 5 -10.53 -15.03 -0.66
N LEU A 6 -10.89 -15.80 0.37
CA LEU A 6 -10.34 -15.65 1.71
C LEU A 6 -8.83 -15.86 1.75
N TYR A 7 -8.31 -16.88 1.08
CA TYR A 7 -6.85 -17.10 1.01
C TYR A 7 -6.13 -15.97 0.26
N VAL A 8 -6.71 -15.45 -0.83
CA VAL A 8 -6.16 -14.31 -1.56
C VAL A 8 -6.13 -13.06 -0.69
N ILE A 9 -7.21 -12.77 0.04
CA ILE A 9 -7.28 -11.60 0.93
C ILE A 9 -6.36 -11.76 2.12
N ALA A 10 -6.29 -12.94 2.74
CA ALA A 10 -5.35 -13.23 3.81
C ALA A 10 -3.89 -13.07 3.36
N GLY A 11 -3.54 -13.54 2.15
CA GLY A 11 -2.22 -13.33 1.57
C GLY A 11 -1.93 -11.85 1.29
N THR A 12 -2.91 -11.10 0.80
CA THR A 12 -2.78 -9.65 0.55
C THR A 12 -2.56 -8.89 1.86
N LEU A 13 -3.37 -9.17 2.89
CA LEU A 13 -3.22 -8.60 4.22
C LEU A 13 -1.87 -8.96 4.84
N GLY A 14 -1.45 -10.23 4.72
CA GLY A 14 -0.16 -10.70 5.20
C GLY A 14 1.02 -9.96 4.56
N ALA A 15 0.95 -9.68 3.26
CA ALA A 15 1.94 -8.87 2.56
C ALA A 15 2.00 -7.43 3.09
N MET A 16 0.84 -6.80 3.35
CA MET A 16 0.77 -5.46 3.95
C MET A 16 1.38 -5.44 5.35
N LEU A 17 0.99 -6.39 6.21
CA LEU A 17 1.49 -6.50 7.57
C LEU A 17 3.00 -6.74 7.58
N PHE A 18 3.49 -7.71 6.80
CA PHE A 18 4.91 -8.02 6.72
C PHE A 18 5.72 -6.81 6.21
N PHE A 19 5.20 -6.07 5.24
CA PHE A 19 5.86 -4.84 4.79
C PHE A 19 5.92 -3.78 5.90
N ALA A 20 4.79 -3.54 6.59
CA ALA A 20 4.67 -2.49 7.59
C ALA A 20 5.48 -2.76 8.87
N ILE A 21 5.49 -3.99 9.38
CA ILE A 21 6.15 -4.33 10.66
C ILE A 21 7.53 -4.97 10.46
N GLY A 22 7.75 -5.63 9.34
CA GLY A 22 9.00 -6.34 9.04
C GLY A 22 9.90 -5.52 8.13
N VAL A 23 9.51 -5.35 6.86
CA VAL A 23 10.39 -4.80 5.82
C VAL A 23 10.76 -3.35 6.09
N ALA A 24 9.78 -2.43 6.22
CA ALA A 24 10.08 -1.01 6.34
C ALA A 24 10.91 -0.68 7.60
N PRO A 25 10.56 -1.16 8.81
CA PRO A 25 11.36 -0.91 10.01
C PRO A 25 12.77 -1.50 9.89
N THR A 26 12.92 -2.73 9.38
CA THR A 26 14.23 -3.37 9.21
C THR A 26 15.12 -2.57 8.26
N VAL A 27 14.57 -2.09 7.14
CA VAL A 27 15.33 -1.27 6.17
C VAL A 27 15.82 0.02 6.80
N PHE A 28 14.98 0.72 7.56
CA PHE A 28 15.38 1.96 8.24
C PHE A 28 16.32 1.74 9.44
N GLN A 29 16.31 0.55 10.05
CA GLN A 29 17.27 0.18 11.10
C GLN A 29 18.64 -0.21 10.52
N ALA A 30 18.66 -0.86 9.35
CA ALA A 30 19.86 -1.43 8.77
C ALA A 30 20.65 -0.44 7.89
N LEU A 31 20.00 0.60 7.35
CA LEU A 31 20.60 1.51 6.37
C LEU A 31 20.49 2.98 6.80
N PRO A 32 21.46 3.84 6.40
CA PRO A 32 21.27 5.28 6.46
C PRO A 32 20.00 5.71 5.73
N ALA A 33 19.34 6.77 6.20
CA ALA A 33 18.03 7.20 5.71
C ALA A 33 17.95 7.40 4.19
N GLU A 34 19.01 7.94 3.57
CA GLU A 34 19.12 8.12 2.12
C GLU A 34 19.11 6.77 1.37
N GLN A 35 19.92 5.81 1.83
CA GLN A 35 20.01 4.47 1.22
C GLN A 35 18.73 3.66 1.45
N ALA A 36 18.11 3.78 2.63
CA ALA A 36 16.80 3.21 2.93
C ALA A 36 15.73 3.74 1.96
N GLY A 37 15.72 5.06 1.71
CA GLY A 37 14.83 5.69 0.75
C GLY A 37 15.00 5.14 -0.67
N LEU A 38 16.24 5.04 -1.16
CA LEU A 38 16.56 4.48 -2.48
C LEU A 38 16.12 3.01 -2.61
N PHE A 39 16.32 2.21 -1.57
CA PHE A 39 15.87 0.82 -1.53
C PHE A 39 14.34 0.73 -1.63
N LEU A 40 13.63 1.45 -0.77
CA LEU A 40 12.16 1.43 -0.73
C LEU A 40 11.55 1.95 -2.04
N ARG A 41 12.14 2.97 -2.68
CA ARG A 41 11.71 3.44 -4.00
C ARG A 41 11.74 2.36 -5.07
N LYS A 42 12.74 1.47 -5.04
CA LYS A 42 12.84 0.32 -5.96
C LYS A 42 11.88 -0.82 -5.60
N LEU A 43 11.53 -0.94 -4.32
CA LEU A 43 10.65 -2.00 -3.82
C LEU A 43 9.16 -1.65 -3.96
N PHE A 44 8.77 -0.39 -3.73
CA PHE A 44 7.38 0.06 -3.76
C PHE A 44 6.60 -0.35 -5.01
N PRO A 45 7.13 -0.26 -6.25
CA PRO A 45 6.39 -0.69 -7.43
C PRO A 45 5.95 -2.15 -7.39
N ARG A 46 6.77 -3.04 -6.82
CA ARG A 46 6.46 -4.47 -6.66
C ARG A 46 5.46 -4.70 -5.53
N TYR A 47 5.67 -4.03 -4.40
CA TYR A 47 4.75 -4.06 -3.26
C TYR A 47 3.34 -3.61 -3.66
N TYR A 48 3.19 -2.43 -4.26
CA TYR A 48 1.88 -1.94 -4.66
C TYR A 48 1.24 -2.80 -5.76
N LEU A 49 2.05 -3.36 -6.67
CA LEU A 49 1.53 -4.28 -7.69
C LEU A 49 0.96 -5.56 -7.08
N SER A 50 1.61 -6.16 -6.08
CA SER A 50 1.07 -7.35 -5.42
C SER A 50 -0.26 -7.06 -4.72
N LEU A 51 -0.39 -5.89 -4.09
CA LEU A 51 -1.66 -5.46 -3.47
C LEU A 51 -2.78 -5.24 -4.49
N ILE A 52 -2.46 -4.62 -5.63
CA ILE A 52 -3.43 -4.42 -6.73
C ILE A 52 -3.90 -5.77 -7.27
N ILE A 53 -2.98 -6.70 -7.53
CA ILE A 53 -3.31 -8.03 -8.04
C ILE A 53 -4.17 -8.80 -7.02
N GLY A 54 -3.74 -8.84 -5.76
CA GLY A 54 -4.45 -9.56 -4.71
C GLY A 54 -5.86 -9.01 -4.46
N SER A 55 -5.98 -7.68 -4.35
CA SER A 55 -7.28 -7.03 -4.13
C SER A 55 -8.21 -7.16 -5.34
N THR A 56 -7.69 -7.07 -6.56
CA THR A 56 -8.49 -7.30 -7.78
C THR A 56 -8.98 -8.74 -7.85
N ALA A 57 -8.09 -9.72 -7.61
CA ALA A 57 -8.45 -11.13 -7.60
C ALA A 57 -9.52 -11.43 -6.53
N GLY A 58 -9.35 -10.95 -5.30
CA GLY A 58 -10.36 -11.10 -4.24
C GLY A 58 -11.70 -10.47 -4.63
N GLY A 59 -11.68 -9.26 -5.20
CA GLY A 59 -12.87 -8.57 -5.68
C GLY A 59 -13.63 -9.35 -6.76
N LEU A 60 -12.91 -9.93 -7.72
CA LEU A 60 -13.49 -10.74 -8.80
C LEU A 60 -14.02 -12.10 -8.29
N LEU A 61 -13.33 -12.73 -7.34
CA LEU A 61 -13.75 -14.03 -6.78
C LEU A 61 -15.05 -13.93 -5.96
N TRP A 62 -15.32 -12.77 -5.36
CA TRP A 62 -16.56 -12.46 -4.63
C TRP A 62 -17.63 -11.77 -5.49
N LEU A 63 -17.36 -11.58 -6.78
CA LEU A 63 -18.31 -10.95 -7.68
C LEU A 63 -19.60 -11.79 -7.73
N GLY A 64 -20.72 -11.19 -7.34
CA GLY A 64 -22.03 -11.83 -7.35
C GLY A 64 -22.40 -12.65 -6.11
N THR A 65 -21.45 -12.99 -5.22
CA THR A 65 -21.76 -13.68 -3.95
C THR A 65 -21.67 -12.76 -2.74
N GLN A 66 -20.68 -11.86 -2.71
CA GLN A 66 -20.47 -10.91 -1.60
C GLN A 66 -20.27 -9.49 -2.15
N PRO A 67 -21.34 -8.80 -2.59
CA PRO A 67 -21.22 -7.54 -3.32
C PRO A 67 -20.48 -6.44 -2.56
N LEU A 68 -20.69 -6.34 -1.24
CA LEU A 68 -19.99 -5.37 -0.40
C LEU A 68 -18.49 -5.67 -0.34
N ALA A 69 -18.10 -6.91 -0.05
CA ALA A 69 -16.69 -7.32 0.04
C ALA A 69 -15.99 -7.16 -1.32
N SER A 70 -16.66 -7.52 -2.41
CA SER A 70 -16.18 -7.30 -3.78
C SER A 70 -15.92 -5.82 -4.05
N GLY A 71 -16.89 -4.94 -3.74
CA GLY A 71 -16.76 -3.50 -3.90
C GLY A 71 -15.61 -2.90 -3.10
N VAL A 72 -15.42 -3.31 -1.84
CA VAL A 72 -14.30 -2.85 -1.01
C VAL A 72 -12.96 -3.30 -1.60
N CYS A 73 -12.84 -4.56 -2.03
CA CYS A 73 -11.61 -5.06 -2.65
C CYS A 73 -11.24 -4.31 -3.94
N LEU A 74 -12.23 -4.02 -4.80
CA LEU A 74 -12.00 -3.23 -6.01
C LEU A 74 -11.65 -1.77 -5.71
N LEU A 75 -12.26 -1.16 -4.68
CA LEU A 75 -11.87 0.17 -4.22
C LEU A 75 -10.43 0.20 -3.70
N ILE A 76 -9.99 -0.84 -2.98
CA ILE A 76 -8.60 -0.99 -2.55
C ILE A 76 -7.69 -1.10 -3.77
N ALA A 77 -8.05 -1.90 -4.78
CA ALA A 77 -7.24 -2.02 -6.00
C ALA A 77 -7.08 -0.67 -6.73
N VAL A 78 -8.17 0.07 -6.94
CA VAL A 78 -8.16 1.37 -7.62
C VAL A 78 -7.39 2.43 -6.82
N SER A 79 -7.64 2.53 -5.52
CA SER A 79 -6.91 3.48 -4.66
C SER A 79 -5.41 3.16 -4.58
N THR A 80 -5.04 1.88 -4.55
CA THR A 80 -3.64 1.44 -4.58
C THR A 80 -2.97 1.73 -5.93
N LEU A 81 -3.70 1.53 -7.03
CA LEU A 81 -3.23 1.92 -8.36
C LEU A 81 -2.98 3.44 -8.44
N TRP A 82 -3.91 4.25 -7.91
CA TRP A 82 -3.72 5.69 -7.84
C TRP A 82 -2.50 6.08 -6.99
N ILE A 83 -2.33 5.48 -5.80
CA ILE A 83 -1.13 5.69 -4.97
C ILE A 83 0.14 5.39 -5.77
N ARG A 84 0.20 4.22 -6.41
CA ARG A 84 1.37 3.76 -7.15
C ARG A 84 1.72 4.66 -8.33
N GLN A 85 0.71 5.07 -9.12
CA GLN A 85 0.92 5.78 -10.38
C GLN A 85 1.06 7.29 -10.20
N TRP A 86 0.47 7.87 -9.16
CA TRP A 86 0.43 9.32 -8.97
C TRP A 86 1.09 9.78 -7.69
N LEU A 87 0.71 9.21 -6.55
CA LEU A 87 1.12 9.73 -5.25
C LEU A 87 2.59 9.42 -4.95
N VAL A 88 3.06 8.19 -5.22
CA VAL A 88 4.45 7.78 -4.98
C VAL A 88 5.45 8.56 -5.84
N PRO A 89 5.26 8.74 -7.16
CA PRO A 89 6.14 9.60 -7.96
C PRO A 89 6.23 11.04 -7.43
N GLN A 90 5.10 11.63 -7.04
CA GLN A 90 5.08 12.98 -6.46
C GLN A 90 5.82 13.04 -5.11
N ILE A 91 5.57 12.09 -4.22
CA ILE A 91 6.30 11.97 -2.94
C ILE A 91 7.81 11.87 -3.18
N ASN A 92 8.24 11.08 -4.15
CA ASN A 92 9.66 10.92 -4.47
C ASN A 92 10.26 12.22 -5.00
N ALA A 93 9.58 12.91 -5.91
CA ALA A 93 10.05 14.19 -6.46
C ALA A 93 10.14 15.28 -5.37
N LEU A 94 9.18 15.33 -4.44
CA LEU A 94 9.23 16.26 -3.30
C LEU A 94 10.40 15.94 -2.36
N ARG A 95 10.65 14.64 -2.09
CA ARG A 95 11.82 14.24 -1.30
C ARG A 95 13.13 14.63 -1.98
N ASP A 96 13.22 14.50 -3.30
CA ASP A 96 14.44 14.91 -4.03
C ASP A 96 14.66 16.43 -3.95
N ARG A 97 13.58 17.22 -4.04
CA ARG A 97 13.65 18.68 -3.85
C ARG A 97 14.04 19.06 -2.43
N GLU A 98 13.46 18.42 -1.42
CA GLU A 98 13.81 18.62 -0.01
C GLU A 98 15.30 18.36 0.23
N LEU A 99 15.83 17.25 -0.29
CA LEU A 99 17.25 16.91 -0.19
C LEU A 99 18.16 17.90 -0.93
N SER A 100 17.65 18.60 -1.95
CA SER A 100 18.36 19.69 -2.63
C SER A 100 18.31 21.04 -1.91
N GLY A 101 17.64 21.12 -0.74
CA GLY A 101 17.58 22.33 0.10
C GLY A 101 16.25 23.09 0.04
N ASP A 102 15.23 22.58 -0.66
CA ASP A 102 13.90 23.20 -0.72
C ASP A 102 13.07 22.85 0.53
N VAL A 103 13.06 23.75 1.51
CA VAL A 103 12.33 23.56 2.78
C VAL A 103 10.83 23.38 2.56
N SER A 104 10.23 24.08 1.58
CA SER A 104 8.79 23.99 1.29
C SER A 104 8.40 22.60 0.76
N ALA A 105 9.30 21.94 0.04
CA ALA A 105 9.09 20.58 -0.45
C ALA A 105 9.04 19.55 0.68
N GLY A 106 9.72 19.78 1.80
CA GLY A 106 9.70 18.90 2.97
C GLY A 106 8.33 18.86 3.66
N GLU A 107 7.66 20.01 3.79
CA GLU A 107 6.31 20.09 4.36
C GLU A 107 5.29 19.34 3.48
N GLU A 108 5.39 19.55 2.16
CA GLU A 108 4.50 18.90 1.21
C GLU A 108 4.79 17.39 1.10
N PHE A 109 6.06 16.98 1.13
CA PHE A 109 6.47 15.58 1.25
C PHE A 109 5.79 14.93 2.46
N ALA A 110 5.88 15.56 3.63
CA ALA A 110 5.34 15.01 4.86
C ALA A 110 3.80 14.88 4.78
N ARG A 111 3.12 15.84 4.16
CA ARG A 111 1.67 15.79 3.93
C ARG A 111 1.27 14.62 3.03
N LEU A 112 1.89 14.49 1.85
CA LEU A 112 1.54 13.44 0.89
C LEU A 112 1.97 12.05 1.38
N HIS A 113 3.10 11.96 2.08
CA HIS A 113 3.54 10.72 2.73
C HIS A 113 2.54 10.27 3.81
N ARG A 114 2.08 11.18 4.68
CA ARG A 114 1.03 10.84 5.66
C ARG A 114 -0.25 10.40 4.98
N LEU A 115 -0.68 11.09 3.93
CA LEU A 115 -1.87 10.69 3.16
C LEU A 115 -1.76 9.26 2.63
N SER A 116 -0.62 8.90 2.02
CA SER A 116 -0.42 7.55 1.48
C SER A 116 -0.44 6.47 2.58
N VAL A 117 0.21 6.73 3.71
CA VAL A 117 0.23 5.84 4.87
C VAL A 117 -1.17 5.68 5.46
N THR A 118 -1.94 6.77 5.60
CA THR A 118 -3.33 6.71 6.10
C THR A 118 -4.22 5.89 5.17
N ILE A 119 -4.14 6.08 3.85
CA ILE A 119 -4.90 5.27 2.90
C ILE A 119 -4.51 3.79 3.05
N ASN A 120 -3.21 3.48 3.13
CA ASN A 120 -2.75 2.10 3.26
C ASN A 120 -3.19 1.46 4.59
N LEU A 121 -3.23 2.22 5.69
CA LEU A 121 -3.77 1.76 6.96
C LEU A 121 -5.27 1.47 6.88
N LEU A 122 -6.06 2.34 6.24
CA LEU A 122 -7.50 2.11 6.04
C LEU A 122 -7.76 0.86 5.19
N GLN A 123 -6.97 0.65 4.14
CA GLN A 123 -7.03 -0.57 3.31
C GLN A 123 -6.73 -1.81 4.17
N LEU A 124 -5.68 -1.77 5.00
CA LEU A 124 -5.31 -2.86 5.90
C LEU A 124 -6.44 -3.19 6.88
N LEU A 125 -7.02 -2.19 7.53
CA LEU A 125 -8.14 -2.37 8.45
C LEU A 125 -9.39 -2.91 7.75
N ALA A 126 -9.65 -2.50 6.52
CA ALA A 126 -10.76 -3.02 5.72
C ALA A 126 -10.56 -4.50 5.38
N LEU A 127 -9.36 -4.91 4.95
CA LEU A 127 -9.04 -6.32 4.69
C LEU A 127 -9.13 -7.17 5.98
N LEU A 128 -8.61 -6.66 7.09
CA LEU A 128 -8.70 -7.34 8.38
C LEU A 128 -10.15 -7.51 8.84
N GLY A 129 -10.95 -6.44 8.76
CA GLY A 129 -12.37 -6.48 9.11
C GLY A 129 -13.14 -7.50 8.27
N MET A 130 -12.85 -7.57 6.96
CA MET A 130 -13.45 -8.58 6.09
C MET A 130 -13.10 -10.00 6.52
N LEU A 131 -11.84 -10.29 6.89
CA LEU A 131 -11.46 -11.64 7.34
C LEU A 131 -12.09 -12.04 8.69
N ILE A 132 -12.35 -11.08 9.57
CA ILE A 132 -13.01 -11.34 10.86
C ILE A 132 -14.52 -11.62 10.68
N MET A 133 -15.13 -11.00 9.67
CA MET A 133 -16.57 -11.08 9.42
C MET A 133 -16.99 -12.15 8.39
N ALA A 134 -16.02 -12.81 7.74
CA ALA A 134 -16.27 -13.76 6.67
C ALA A 134 -16.47 -15.21 7.15
#